data_AF-A0A1D6JAN9-F1
#
_entry.id   AF-A0A1D6JAN9-F1
#
_cell.length_a   1.000
_cell.length_b   1.000
_cell.length_c   1.000
_cell.angle_alpha   90.00
_cell.angle_beta   90.00
_cell.angle_gamma   90.00
#
_symmetry.space_group_name_H-M   'P 1'
#
loop_
_entity.id
_entity.type
_entity.pdbx_description
1 polymer ?
#
loop_
_entity_poly.entity_id
_entity_poly.type
_entity_poly.pdbx_seq_one_letter_code
_entity_poly.pdbx_strand_id
1 'polypeptide(L)'
;MPGAHQAPACYDALSARLVERAEFRACFTSGFSISAARLGLPDVGLISYGEMIDQGRLMTEAVSIPVIGDADNGYGNCMNVKRTVKGFINAGFAGIILEDQVSPKACGHTQGRKVVSREEAIMHIKAAVDARNESGSDIVIVARTDSRQAVSLNEALWRVRAFADAGADVLFIDALASREEMKAFCAIAPGVPKMANMLEGGGKTPILSPVELEEIGYKIIAYPLSLIGVSMRAMEDALIAIRGGRIPPPSSLPTFEEIKNTLGFNHYYEEDKRYAVTPAQPLYGTGYDNYTSEPNSPGDSRSRAKKTQEPVIDILPQLYDIGSSDSRGPSTGMWSRTLRLKITGRDGIQKIDARIPAGFLEGMTRIIPGLAGANIMERLRNAPVDTDNPQNGQILLDFEDAMGDRIQVFIA
;
A
#
# COMPACT_ATOMS: atom_id res chain seq x y z
N MET A 1 -19.66 -18.31 -14.04
CA MET A 1 -18.62 -18.20 -15.08
C MET A 1 -17.77 -19.46 -15.04
N PRO A 2 -17.39 -20.05 -16.18
CA PRO A 2 -16.32 -21.06 -16.22
C PRO A 2 -15.02 -20.47 -15.63
N GLY A 3 -14.06 -21.30 -15.21
CA GLY A 3 -12.82 -20.79 -14.62
C GLY A 3 -12.71 -20.95 -13.10
N ALA A 4 -11.48 -21.02 -12.61
CA ALA A 4 -11.15 -20.64 -11.24
C ALA A 4 -10.93 -19.12 -11.15
N HIS A 5 -11.56 -18.47 -10.18
CA HIS A 5 -11.54 -17.02 -10.01
C HIS A 5 -10.53 -16.62 -8.94
N GLN A 6 -9.61 -15.73 -9.31
CA GLN A 6 -8.66 -15.14 -8.38
C GLN A 6 -9.30 -14.00 -7.61
N ALA A 7 -9.12 -14.01 -6.29
CA ALA A 7 -9.60 -12.97 -5.39
C ALA A 7 -8.52 -12.72 -4.32
N PRO A 8 -7.64 -11.72 -4.52
CA PRO A 8 -6.62 -11.37 -3.55
C PRO A 8 -7.24 -10.92 -2.22
N ALA A 9 -6.53 -11.16 -1.12
CA ALA A 9 -6.95 -10.65 0.17
C ALA A 9 -6.44 -9.21 0.39
N CYS A 10 -7.33 -8.37 0.87
CA CYS A 10 -7.07 -7.00 1.29
C CYS A 10 -7.32 -6.86 2.80
N TYR A 11 -6.90 -5.74 3.38
CA TYR A 11 -6.94 -5.52 4.83
C TYR A 11 -7.40 -4.11 5.22
N ASP A 12 -7.56 -3.22 4.25
CA ASP A 12 -8.09 -1.87 4.43
C ASP A 12 -8.73 -1.35 3.12
N ALA A 13 -9.34 -0.17 3.20
CA ALA A 13 -10.03 0.44 2.05
C ALA A 13 -9.09 0.73 0.88
N LEU A 14 -7.83 1.09 1.15
CA LEU A 14 -6.84 1.38 0.12
C LEU A 14 -6.46 0.10 -0.64
N SER A 15 -6.12 -0.97 0.08
CA SER A 15 -5.79 -2.26 -0.52
C SER A 15 -6.97 -2.85 -1.28
N ALA A 16 -8.21 -2.68 -0.80
CA ALA A 16 -9.41 -3.08 -1.56
C ALA A 16 -9.54 -2.31 -2.89
N ARG A 17 -9.37 -0.98 -2.88
CA ARG A 17 -9.35 -0.15 -4.10
C ARG A 17 -8.26 -0.57 -5.08
N LEU A 18 -7.08 -0.92 -4.58
CA LEU A 18 -5.98 -1.40 -5.43
C LEU A 18 -6.32 -2.75 -6.07
N VAL A 19 -7.01 -3.64 -5.36
CA VAL A 19 -7.50 -4.92 -5.93
C VAL A 19 -8.52 -4.67 -7.04
N GLU A 20 -9.50 -3.78 -6.83
CA GLU A 20 -10.49 -3.41 -7.86
C GLU A 20 -9.84 -2.74 -9.07
N ARG A 21 -8.90 -1.81 -8.86
CA ARG A 21 -8.14 -1.15 -9.94
C ARG A 21 -7.28 -2.12 -10.74
N ALA A 22 -6.87 -3.24 -10.16
CA ALA A 22 -6.17 -4.32 -10.84
C ALA A 22 -7.13 -5.27 -11.58
N GLU A 23 -8.41 -4.91 -11.70
CA GLU A 23 -9.46 -5.61 -12.46
C GLU A 23 -9.84 -6.99 -11.91
N PHE A 24 -9.48 -7.28 -10.65
CA PHE A 24 -10.04 -8.44 -9.96
C PHE A 24 -11.54 -8.25 -9.72
N ARG A 25 -12.31 -9.33 -9.90
CA ARG A 25 -13.79 -9.28 -9.85
C ARG A 25 -14.37 -9.49 -8.45
N ALA A 26 -13.53 -9.83 -7.48
CA ALA A 26 -13.88 -9.99 -6.08
C ALA A 26 -12.60 -9.92 -5.24
N CYS A 27 -12.75 -9.67 -3.95
CA CYS A 27 -11.65 -9.74 -3.00
C CYS A 27 -12.10 -10.40 -1.68
N PHE A 28 -11.11 -10.82 -0.89
CA PHE A 28 -11.32 -11.29 0.47
C PHE A 28 -10.81 -10.27 1.47
N THR A 29 -11.33 -10.27 2.68
CA THR A 29 -10.60 -9.71 3.82
C THR A 29 -9.74 -10.79 4.46
N SER A 30 -8.54 -10.45 4.89
CA SER A 30 -7.68 -11.37 5.64
C SER A 30 -7.70 -10.99 7.12
N GLY A 31 -8.23 -11.84 8.00
CA GLY A 31 -8.19 -11.61 9.45
C GLY A 31 -6.77 -11.43 9.97
N PHE A 32 -5.81 -12.20 9.44
CA PHE A 32 -4.39 -12.04 9.70
C PHE A 32 -3.87 -10.64 9.35
N SER A 33 -4.13 -10.20 8.12
CA SER A 33 -3.62 -8.92 7.63
C SER A 33 -4.29 -7.74 8.32
N ILE A 34 -5.58 -7.85 8.66
CA ILE A 34 -6.28 -6.83 9.45
C ILE A 34 -5.69 -6.76 10.86
N SER A 35 -5.49 -7.89 11.55
CA SER A 35 -4.84 -7.89 12.87
C SER A 35 -3.45 -7.24 12.82
N ALA A 36 -2.65 -7.58 11.81
CA ALA A 36 -1.33 -7.00 11.62
C ALA A 36 -1.38 -5.48 11.37
N ALA A 37 -2.20 -5.02 10.42
CA ALA A 37 -2.25 -3.62 10.01
C ALA A 37 -2.96 -2.72 11.03
N ARG A 38 -4.04 -3.21 11.64
CA ARG A 38 -4.89 -2.43 12.55
C ARG A 38 -4.37 -2.44 13.98
N LEU A 39 -3.84 -3.57 14.45
CA LEU A 39 -3.43 -3.74 15.84
C LEU A 39 -1.91 -3.84 16.01
N GLY A 40 -1.16 -4.17 14.96
CA GLY A 40 0.24 -4.56 15.10
C GLY A 40 0.42 -5.86 15.90
N LEU A 41 -0.63 -6.70 15.96
CA LEU A 41 -0.70 -7.89 16.81
C LEU A 41 -0.90 -9.18 15.98
N PRO A 42 -0.47 -10.34 16.51
CA PRO A 42 -0.59 -11.61 15.82
C PRO A 42 -2.04 -12.08 15.71
N ASP A 43 -2.31 -12.88 14.68
CA ASP A 43 -3.61 -13.49 14.42
C ASP A 43 -3.88 -14.71 15.31
N VAL A 44 -4.25 -14.43 16.55
CA VAL A 44 -4.52 -15.44 17.60
C VAL A 44 -5.86 -15.18 18.29
N GLY A 45 -6.81 -14.57 17.56
CA GLY A 45 -8.14 -14.25 18.08
C GLY A 45 -8.19 -13.05 19.03
N LEU A 46 -7.22 -12.13 18.93
CA LEU A 46 -7.21 -10.88 19.71
C LEU A 46 -8.12 -9.80 19.11
N ILE A 47 -8.21 -9.75 17.78
CA ILE A 47 -9.08 -8.81 17.09
C ILE A 47 -10.54 -9.17 17.38
N SER A 48 -11.32 -8.18 17.76
CA SER A 48 -12.72 -8.36 18.13
C SER A 48 -13.64 -8.31 16.92
N TYR A 49 -14.85 -8.86 17.10
CA TYR A 49 -15.96 -8.72 16.18
C TYR A 49 -16.21 -7.28 15.71
N GLY A 50 -16.19 -6.32 16.65
CA GLY A 50 -16.46 -4.92 16.35
C GLY A 50 -15.39 -4.32 15.44
N GLU A 51 -14.11 -4.61 15.71
CA GLU A 51 -12.98 -4.13 14.90
C GLU A 51 -13.00 -4.70 13.48
N MET A 52 -13.36 -5.98 13.34
CA MET A 52 -13.50 -6.63 12.03
C MET A 52 -14.64 -6.02 11.21
N ILE A 53 -15.79 -5.76 11.81
CA ILE A 53 -16.90 -5.09 11.12
C ILE A 53 -16.55 -3.65 10.74
N ASP A 54 -15.94 -2.89 11.66
CA ASP A 54 -15.59 -1.50 11.40
C ASP A 54 -14.61 -1.40 10.24
N GLN A 55 -13.60 -2.28 10.20
CA GLN A 55 -12.67 -2.35 9.08
C GLN A 55 -13.39 -2.77 7.79
N GLY A 56 -14.23 -3.81 7.87
CA GLY A 56 -14.98 -4.35 6.75
C GLY A 56 -15.88 -3.35 6.05
N ARG A 57 -16.62 -2.55 6.82
CA ARG A 57 -17.49 -1.49 6.30
C ARG A 57 -16.73 -0.47 5.48
N LEU A 58 -15.56 -0.03 5.94
CA LEU A 58 -14.74 0.91 5.18
C LEU A 58 -14.25 0.30 3.85
N MET A 59 -14.00 -1.02 3.83
CA MET A 59 -13.55 -1.72 2.63
C MET A 59 -14.68 -1.87 1.61
N THR A 60 -15.86 -2.30 2.03
CA THR A 60 -17.04 -2.48 1.17
C THR A 60 -17.58 -1.14 0.64
N GLU A 61 -17.51 -0.06 1.41
CA GLU A 61 -17.86 1.29 0.94
C GLU A 61 -16.86 1.85 -0.09
N ALA A 62 -15.62 1.35 -0.09
CA ALA A 62 -14.56 1.86 -0.94
C ALA A 62 -14.54 1.26 -2.36
N VAL A 63 -15.23 0.15 -2.60
CA VAL A 63 -15.22 -0.60 -3.87
C VAL A 63 -16.62 -1.04 -4.28
N SER A 64 -16.82 -1.36 -5.56
CA SER A 64 -18.07 -1.92 -6.08
C SER A 64 -18.01 -3.44 -6.30
N ILE A 65 -16.81 -4.03 -6.30
CA ILE A 65 -16.64 -5.49 -6.38
C ILE A 65 -17.08 -6.20 -5.09
N PRO A 66 -17.60 -7.44 -5.17
CA PRO A 66 -17.90 -8.27 -4.01
C PRO A 66 -16.70 -8.45 -3.07
N VAL A 67 -16.92 -8.17 -1.79
CA VAL A 67 -15.97 -8.43 -0.71
C VAL A 67 -16.47 -9.60 0.13
N ILE A 68 -15.66 -10.64 0.31
CA ILE A 68 -15.94 -11.76 1.21
C ILE A 68 -15.12 -11.60 2.48
N GLY A 69 -15.81 -11.46 3.62
CA GLY A 69 -15.16 -11.16 4.89
C GLY A 69 -14.75 -12.41 5.68
N ASP A 70 -13.55 -12.39 6.24
CA ASP A 70 -13.12 -13.34 7.29
C ASP A 70 -13.85 -13.02 8.59
N ALA A 71 -14.60 -13.97 9.14
CA ALA A 71 -15.33 -13.82 10.40
C ALA A 71 -14.82 -14.77 11.49
N ASP A 72 -13.58 -15.25 11.36
CA ASP A 72 -12.97 -16.18 12.28
C ASP A 72 -13.93 -17.37 12.55
N ASN A 73 -14.16 -17.70 13.82
CA ASN A 73 -15.09 -18.73 14.26
C ASN A 73 -16.48 -18.19 14.65
N GLY A 74 -16.82 -16.96 14.21
CA GLY A 74 -18.12 -16.34 14.47
C GLY A 74 -18.29 -15.70 15.85
N TYR A 75 -17.20 -15.58 16.63
CA TYR A 75 -17.11 -14.80 17.88
C TYR A 75 -18.01 -15.29 19.02
N GLY A 76 -18.27 -16.60 19.11
CA GLY A 76 -18.99 -17.21 20.22
C GLY A 76 -19.83 -18.41 19.81
N ASN A 77 -21.03 -18.51 20.36
CA ASN A 77 -21.96 -19.61 20.06
C ASN A 77 -22.81 -19.31 18.80
N CYS A 78 -23.79 -20.18 18.51
CA CYS A 78 -24.71 -20.00 17.39
C CYS A 78 -25.41 -18.61 17.35
N MET A 79 -25.78 -18.04 18.50
CA MET A 79 -26.40 -16.71 18.53
C MET A 79 -25.39 -15.60 18.20
N ASN A 80 -24.13 -15.76 18.59
CA ASN A 80 -23.05 -14.89 18.15
C ASN A 80 -22.84 -15.02 16.64
N VAL A 81 -22.82 -16.23 16.08
CA VAL A 81 -22.76 -16.44 14.62
C VAL A 81 -23.89 -15.71 13.89
N LYS A 82 -25.14 -15.80 14.39
CA LYS A 82 -26.27 -15.07 13.79
C LYS A 82 -26.07 -13.55 13.83
N ARG A 83 -25.59 -13.03 14.96
CA ARG A 83 -25.24 -11.60 15.09
C ARG A 83 -24.13 -11.22 14.12
N THR A 84 -23.12 -12.07 13.96
CA THR A 84 -21.98 -11.84 13.10
C THR A 84 -22.40 -11.75 11.64
N VAL A 85 -23.15 -12.73 11.14
CA VAL A 85 -23.67 -12.72 9.76
C VAL A 85 -24.52 -11.48 9.49
N LYS A 86 -25.46 -11.14 10.38
CA LYS A 86 -26.30 -9.93 10.23
C LYS A 86 -25.45 -8.64 10.22
N GLY A 87 -24.41 -8.59 11.04
CA GLY A 87 -23.47 -7.47 11.04
C GLY A 87 -22.67 -7.37 9.73
N PHE A 88 -22.23 -8.50 9.18
CA PHE A 88 -21.50 -8.53 7.91
C PHE A 88 -22.40 -8.11 6.73
N ILE A 89 -23.67 -8.56 6.71
CA ILE A 89 -24.67 -8.09 5.75
C ILE A 89 -24.82 -6.57 5.84
N ASN A 90 -25.01 -6.02 7.04
CA ASN A 90 -25.17 -4.57 7.24
C ASN A 90 -23.93 -3.76 6.88
N ALA A 91 -22.74 -4.37 7.00
CA ALA A 91 -21.48 -3.78 6.56
C ALA A 91 -21.28 -3.88 5.04
N GLY A 92 -22.19 -4.49 4.28
CA GLY A 92 -22.10 -4.57 2.81
C GLY A 92 -21.25 -5.72 2.28
N PHE A 93 -20.91 -6.72 3.11
CA PHE A 93 -20.20 -7.89 2.63
C PHE A 93 -21.07 -8.77 1.72
N ALA A 94 -20.49 -9.26 0.64
CA ALA A 94 -21.11 -10.21 -0.28
C ALA A 94 -20.95 -11.67 0.18
N GLY A 95 -20.00 -11.93 1.09
CA GLY A 95 -19.80 -13.26 1.67
C GLY A 95 -19.13 -13.21 3.02
N ILE A 96 -19.14 -14.35 3.70
CA ILE A 96 -18.53 -14.56 5.02
C ILE A 96 -17.79 -15.91 5.07
N ILE A 97 -16.59 -15.93 5.62
CA ILE A 97 -15.84 -17.15 5.96
C ILE A 97 -16.03 -17.45 7.44
N LEU A 98 -16.49 -18.66 7.75
CA LEU A 98 -16.66 -19.16 9.12
C LEU A 98 -15.86 -20.45 9.31
N GLU A 99 -14.98 -20.47 10.30
CA GLU A 99 -14.15 -21.63 10.64
C GLU A 99 -14.63 -22.38 11.89
N ASP A 100 -14.23 -23.64 12.02
CA ASP A 100 -14.66 -24.54 13.11
C ASP A 100 -13.68 -24.60 14.28
N GLN A 101 -12.83 -23.59 14.45
CA GLN A 101 -11.85 -23.53 15.54
C GLN A 101 -12.49 -23.19 16.90
N VAL A 102 -11.93 -23.77 17.95
CA VAL A 102 -12.23 -23.38 19.34
C VAL A 102 -11.66 -21.98 19.62
N SER A 103 -12.37 -21.16 20.40
CA SER A 103 -11.82 -19.87 20.88
C SER A 103 -10.80 -20.05 22.02
N PRO A 104 -9.71 -19.26 22.07
CA PRO A 104 -9.25 -18.36 21.01
C PRO A 104 -8.75 -19.15 19.80
N LYS A 105 -9.10 -18.66 18.60
CA LYS A 105 -8.67 -19.27 17.34
C LYS A 105 -7.19 -19.03 17.08
N ALA A 106 -6.58 -19.88 16.25
CA ALA A 106 -5.18 -19.74 15.84
C ALA A 106 -5.06 -19.68 14.32
N CYS A 107 -4.09 -18.92 13.80
CA CYS A 107 -3.86 -18.83 12.37
C CYS A 107 -3.72 -20.22 11.67
N GLY A 108 -4.20 -20.27 10.43
CA GLY A 108 -4.26 -21.41 9.51
C GLY A 108 -2.93 -22.15 9.23
N HIS A 109 -1.80 -21.67 9.76
CA HIS A 109 -0.51 -22.34 9.63
C HIS A 109 0.29 -22.49 10.93
N THR A 110 -0.29 -22.18 12.10
CA THR A 110 0.38 -22.33 13.41
C THR A 110 0.08 -23.68 14.09
N GLN A 111 0.88 -24.04 15.10
CA GLN A 111 0.75 -25.27 15.88
C GLN A 111 -0.37 -25.18 16.94
N GLY A 112 -0.86 -26.35 17.40
CA GLY A 112 -1.78 -26.42 18.55
C GLY A 112 -3.25 -26.14 18.25
N ARG A 113 -3.65 -26.18 16.98
CA ARG A 113 -5.04 -25.96 16.56
C ARG A 113 -6.00 -26.97 17.16
N LYS A 114 -7.18 -26.47 17.52
CA LYS A 114 -8.29 -27.26 18.06
C LYS A 114 -9.55 -26.85 17.32
N VAL A 115 -10.35 -27.83 16.97
CA VAL A 115 -11.66 -27.63 16.36
C VAL A 115 -12.75 -28.05 17.33
N VAL A 116 -13.92 -27.43 17.22
CA VAL A 116 -15.11 -27.79 18.00
C VAL A 116 -15.63 -29.17 17.60
N SER A 117 -16.61 -29.70 18.34
CA SER A 117 -17.26 -30.96 17.98
C SER A 117 -17.91 -30.88 16.59
N ARG A 118 -18.18 -32.02 15.98
CA ARG A 118 -18.87 -32.06 14.67
C ARG A 118 -20.24 -31.41 14.77
N GLU A 119 -20.96 -31.71 15.85
CA GLU A 119 -22.29 -31.20 16.12
C GLU A 119 -22.29 -29.67 16.23
N GLU A 120 -21.35 -29.10 16.99
CA GLU A 120 -21.22 -27.66 17.15
C GLU A 120 -20.87 -26.96 15.83
N ALA A 121 -19.89 -27.49 15.08
CA ALA A 121 -19.50 -26.94 13.78
C ALA A 121 -20.68 -26.91 12.79
N ILE A 122 -21.47 -27.99 12.73
CA ILE A 122 -22.67 -28.05 11.87
C ILE A 122 -23.70 -27.03 12.32
N MET A 123 -23.92 -26.86 13.63
CA MET A 123 -24.88 -25.87 14.13
C MET A 123 -24.45 -24.44 13.85
N HIS A 124 -23.15 -24.13 13.81
CA HIS A 124 -22.66 -22.81 13.39
C HIS A 124 -23.00 -22.51 11.92
N ILE A 125 -22.79 -23.47 11.02
CA ILE A 125 -23.16 -23.30 9.60
C ILE A 125 -24.68 -23.13 9.46
N LYS A 126 -25.49 -23.94 10.15
CA LYS A 126 -26.96 -23.78 10.14
C LYS A 126 -27.39 -22.41 10.68
N ALA A 127 -26.80 -21.95 11.77
CA ALA A 127 -27.08 -20.65 12.34
C ALA A 127 -26.74 -19.52 11.35
N ALA A 128 -25.65 -19.65 10.59
CA ALA A 128 -25.30 -18.70 9.54
C ALA A 128 -26.34 -18.67 8.40
N VAL A 129 -26.75 -19.85 7.92
CA VAL A 129 -27.80 -20.01 6.90
C VAL A 129 -29.13 -19.42 7.38
N ASP A 130 -29.52 -19.69 8.62
CA ASP A 130 -30.72 -19.12 9.22
C ASP A 130 -30.65 -17.59 9.28
N ALA A 131 -29.51 -17.02 9.70
CA ALA A 131 -29.33 -15.58 9.77
C ALA A 131 -29.42 -14.90 8.39
N ARG A 132 -28.86 -15.51 7.34
CA ARG A 132 -29.02 -15.07 5.96
C ARG A 132 -30.50 -15.04 5.57
N ASN A 133 -31.20 -16.16 5.75
CA ASN A 133 -32.61 -16.31 5.38
C ASN A 133 -33.50 -15.32 6.13
N GLU A 134 -33.30 -15.17 7.44
CA GLU A 134 -34.02 -14.20 8.29
C GLU A 134 -33.82 -12.75 7.86
N SER A 135 -32.69 -12.45 7.23
CA SER A 135 -32.35 -11.09 6.77
C SER A 135 -32.81 -10.83 5.34
N GLY A 136 -33.30 -11.85 4.63
CA GLY A 136 -33.63 -11.75 3.19
C GLY A 136 -32.42 -11.42 2.31
N SER A 137 -31.22 -11.76 2.76
CA SER A 137 -29.95 -11.51 2.05
C SER A 137 -29.50 -12.74 1.26
N ASP A 138 -28.67 -12.53 0.25
CA ASP A 138 -28.00 -13.54 -0.56
C ASP A 138 -26.52 -13.73 -0.18
N ILE A 139 -26.10 -13.27 1.01
CA ILE A 139 -24.71 -13.39 1.46
C ILE A 139 -24.19 -14.84 1.33
N VAL A 140 -23.03 -14.99 0.71
CA VAL A 140 -22.37 -16.28 0.47
C VAL A 140 -21.72 -16.79 1.75
N ILE A 141 -22.04 -18.02 2.16
CA ILE A 141 -21.46 -18.67 3.35
C ILE A 141 -20.34 -19.61 2.90
N VAL A 142 -19.11 -19.21 3.20
CA VAL A 142 -17.90 -20.02 3.02
C VAL A 142 -17.62 -20.78 4.31
N ALA A 143 -17.83 -22.09 4.29
CA ALA A 143 -17.56 -22.95 5.44
C ALA A 143 -16.12 -23.48 5.40
N ARG A 144 -15.31 -23.04 6.36
CA ARG A 144 -13.92 -23.44 6.53
C ARG A 144 -13.79 -24.51 7.62
N THR A 145 -12.93 -25.49 7.39
CA THR A 145 -12.45 -26.37 8.46
C THR A 145 -10.93 -26.36 8.58
N ASP A 146 -10.46 -26.32 9.83
CA ASP A 146 -9.06 -26.43 10.21
C ASP A 146 -8.70 -27.85 10.71
N SER A 147 -9.65 -28.79 10.64
CA SER A 147 -9.50 -30.13 11.19
C SER A 147 -8.46 -30.98 10.47
N ARG A 148 -7.99 -30.56 9.27
CA ARG A 148 -6.90 -31.25 8.58
C ARG A 148 -5.64 -31.29 9.44
N GLN A 149 -5.29 -30.16 10.05
CA GLN A 149 -4.15 -30.08 10.96
C GLN A 149 -4.49 -30.52 12.38
N ALA A 150 -5.69 -30.17 12.86
CA ALA A 150 -6.07 -30.45 14.24
C ALA A 150 -6.37 -31.94 14.50
N VAL A 151 -6.86 -32.68 13.50
CA VAL A 151 -7.32 -34.06 13.63
C VAL A 151 -6.78 -34.96 12.52
N SER A 152 -7.32 -34.86 11.30
CA SER A 152 -6.90 -35.67 10.14
C SER A 152 -7.55 -35.19 8.83
N LEU A 153 -7.04 -35.67 7.69
CA LEU A 153 -7.69 -35.45 6.39
C LEU A 153 -9.10 -36.04 6.34
N ASN A 154 -9.29 -37.27 6.83
CA ASN A 154 -10.61 -37.93 6.82
C ASN A 154 -11.65 -37.15 7.62
N GLU A 155 -11.24 -36.56 8.75
CA GLU A 155 -12.11 -35.68 9.54
C GLU A 155 -12.49 -34.44 8.74
N ALA A 156 -11.53 -33.78 8.08
CA ALA A 156 -11.79 -32.59 7.28
C ALA A 156 -12.74 -32.87 6.11
N LEU A 157 -12.52 -33.98 5.38
CA LEU A 157 -13.40 -34.40 4.29
C LEU A 157 -14.82 -34.72 4.76
N TRP A 158 -14.95 -35.33 5.95
CA TRP A 158 -16.26 -35.58 6.56
C TRP A 158 -16.98 -34.26 6.89
N ARG A 159 -16.26 -33.32 7.53
CA ARG A 159 -16.81 -32.02 7.95
C ARG A 159 -17.30 -31.18 6.78
N VAL A 160 -16.51 -31.03 5.72
CA VAL A 160 -16.94 -30.22 4.57
C VAL A 160 -18.13 -30.83 3.83
N ARG A 161 -18.28 -32.17 3.83
CA ARG A 161 -19.52 -32.80 3.35
C ARG A 161 -20.71 -32.41 4.22
N ALA A 162 -20.58 -32.51 5.54
CA ALA A 162 -21.62 -32.10 6.47
C ALA A 162 -21.94 -30.59 6.39
N PHE A 163 -20.95 -29.74 6.10
CA PHE A 163 -21.15 -28.30 5.91
C PHE A 163 -21.94 -28.00 4.62
N ALA A 164 -21.67 -28.73 3.53
CA ALA A 164 -22.49 -28.66 2.32
C ALA A 164 -23.94 -29.11 2.61
N ASP A 165 -24.13 -30.22 3.31
CA ASP A 165 -25.46 -30.71 3.69
C ASP A 165 -26.20 -29.72 4.62
N ALA A 166 -25.45 -28.92 5.40
CA ALA A 166 -25.98 -27.85 6.26
C ALA A 166 -26.32 -26.55 5.51
N GLY A 167 -25.97 -26.44 4.21
CA GLY A 167 -26.32 -25.32 3.35
C GLY A 167 -25.20 -24.30 3.12
N ALA A 168 -23.93 -24.65 3.35
CA ALA A 168 -22.80 -23.81 2.94
C ALA A 168 -22.71 -23.70 1.41
N ASP A 169 -22.42 -22.50 0.90
CA ASP A 169 -22.37 -22.22 -0.54
C ASP A 169 -20.98 -22.46 -1.13
N VAL A 170 -19.94 -22.36 -0.29
CA VAL A 170 -18.54 -22.64 -0.67
C VAL A 170 -17.88 -23.43 0.45
N LEU A 171 -17.04 -24.40 0.08
CA LEU A 171 -16.27 -25.19 1.02
C LEU A 171 -14.80 -24.80 0.98
N PHE A 172 -14.16 -24.85 2.15
CA PHE A 172 -12.74 -24.61 2.31
C PHE A 172 -12.13 -25.56 3.35
N ILE A 173 -11.10 -26.31 2.97
CA ILE A 173 -10.21 -27.01 3.92
C ILE A 173 -8.88 -26.28 3.95
N ASP A 174 -8.50 -25.79 5.12
CA ASP A 174 -7.23 -25.10 5.26
C ASP A 174 -6.05 -26.08 5.38
N ALA A 175 -4.90 -25.65 4.84
CA ALA A 175 -3.61 -26.34 4.94
C ALA A 175 -3.57 -27.82 4.47
N LEU A 176 -4.24 -28.13 3.35
CA LEU A 176 -4.05 -29.39 2.62
C LEU A 176 -2.59 -29.53 2.16
N ALA A 177 -1.96 -30.67 2.39
CA ALA A 177 -0.50 -30.81 2.28
C ALA A 177 -0.01 -31.32 0.93
N SER A 178 -0.90 -31.75 0.03
CA SER A 178 -0.51 -32.27 -1.29
C SER A 178 -1.61 -32.11 -2.34
N ARG A 179 -1.24 -32.25 -3.62
CA ARG A 179 -2.19 -32.24 -4.75
C ARG A 179 -3.23 -33.36 -4.65
N GLU A 180 -2.86 -34.50 -4.07
CA GLU A 180 -3.75 -35.64 -3.87
C GLU A 180 -4.83 -35.32 -2.83
N GLU A 181 -4.47 -34.67 -1.72
CA GLU A 181 -5.45 -34.21 -0.73
C GLU A 181 -6.40 -33.17 -1.35
N MET A 182 -5.87 -32.26 -2.17
CA MET A 182 -6.65 -31.25 -2.89
C MET A 182 -7.65 -31.88 -3.87
N LYS A 183 -7.25 -32.93 -4.61
CA LYS A 183 -8.15 -33.72 -5.48
C LYS A 183 -9.22 -34.45 -4.67
N ALA A 184 -8.84 -35.06 -3.54
CA ALA A 184 -9.78 -35.74 -2.65
C ALA A 184 -10.83 -34.76 -2.10
N PHE A 185 -10.43 -33.55 -1.72
CA PHE A 185 -11.35 -32.49 -1.31
C PHE A 185 -12.29 -32.06 -2.44
N CYS A 186 -11.77 -31.78 -3.64
CA CYS A 186 -12.61 -31.32 -4.75
C CYS A 186 -13.66 -32.35 -5.20
N ALA A 187 -13.40 -33.65 -4.97
CA ALA A 187 -14.36 -34.73 -5.21
C ALA A 187 -15.53 -34.76 -4.20
N ILE A 188 -15.42 -34.08 -3.06
CA ILE A 188 -16.50 -33.96 -2.08
C ILE A 188 -17.50 -32.90 -2.53
N ALA A 189 -18.80 -33.21 -2.43
CA ALA A 189 -19.92 -32.33 -2.80
C ALA A 189 -19.68 -31.60 -4.15
N PRO A 190 -19.60 -32.32 -5.30
CA PRO A 190 -19.12 -31.75 -6.57
C PRO A 190 -19.91 -30.54 -7.07
N GLY A 191 -21.17 -30.37 -6.64
CA GLY A 191 -22.00 -29.20 -6.96
C GLY A 191 -21.68 -27.94 -6.16
N VAL A 192 -20.87 -28.04 -5.09
CA VAL A 192 -20.50 -26.90 -4.24
C VAL A 192 -19.09 -26.42 -4.61
N PRO A 193 -18.88 -25.13 -4.93
CA PRO A 193 -17.57 -24.55 -5.19
C PRO A 193 -16.55 -24.77 -4.06
N LYS A 194 -15.27 -24.92 -4.44
CA LYS A 194 -14.15 -25.04 -3.50
C LYS A 194 -13.26 -23.83 -3.59
N MET A 195 -12.81 -23.38 -2.43
CA MET A 195 -11.83 -22.32 -2.26
C MET A 195 -10.44 -22.91 -1.95
N ALA A 196 -9.43 -22.43 -2.67
CA ALA A 196 -8.03 -22.68 -2.41
C ALA A 196 -7.41 -21.44 -1.76
N ASN A 197 -6.59 -21.63 -0.73
CA ASN A 197 -5.86 -20.57 -0.05
C ASN A 197 -4.37 -20.68 -0.37
N MET A 198 -3.87 -19.84 -1.28
CA MET A 198 -2.47 -19.85 -1.74
C MET A 198 -1.61 -18.95 -0.86
N LEU A 199 -1.36 -19.40 0.38
CA LEU A 199 -0.59 -18.64 1.36
C LEU A 199 0.89 -18.51 0.96
N GLU A 200 1.25 -17.33 0.47
CA GLU A 200 2.57 -17.01 -0.04
C GLU A 200 3.59 -16.87 1.10
N GLY A 201 4.77 -17.49 0.97
CA GLY A 201 5.84 -17.36 1.98
C GLY A 201 6.00 -18.53 2.95
N GLY A 202 5.42 -19.71 2.65
CA GLY A 202 5.81 -20.98 3.29
C GLY A 202 4.72 -21.70 4.09
N GLY A 203 3.46 -21.57 3.69
CA GLY A 203 2.38 -22.40 4.21
C GLY A 203 2.57 -23.90 3.91
N LYS A 204 1.73 -24.75 4.51
CA LYS A 204 1.77 -26.21 4.27
C LYS A 204 1.27 -26.61 2.87
N THR A 205 0.39 -25.80 2.28
CA THR A 205 -0.21 -26.09 0.99
C THR A 205 0.74 -25.75 -0.14
N PRO A 206 0.97 -26.66 -1.10
CA PRO A 206 1.80 -26.36 -2.26
C PRO A 206 1.16 -25.23 -3.07
N ILE A 207 1.97 -24.24 -3.47
CA ILE A 207 1.52 -23.13 -4.30
C ILE A 207 1.36 -23.63 -5.74
N LEU A 208 0.14 -23.52 -6.26
CA LEU A 208 -0.24 -23.94 -7.61
C LEU A 208 -0.72 -22.74 -8.42
N SER A 209 -0.57 -22.80 -9.73
CA SER A 209 -1.14 -21.80 -10.63
C SER A 209 -2.67 -21.88 -10.68
N PRO A 210 -3.36 -20.80 -11.10
CA PRO A 210 -4.81 -20.83 -11.29
C PRO A 210 -5.30 -21.94 -12.23
N VAL A 211 -4.54 -22.22 -13.30
CA VAL A 211 -4.85 -23.29 -14.26
C VAL A 211 -4.81 -24.66 -13.58
N GLU A 212 -3.75 -24.96 -12.83
CA GLU A 212 -3.65 -26.23 -12.10
C GLU A 212 -4.73 -26.38 -11.03
N LEU A 213 -5.11 -25.29 -10.36
CA LEU A 213 -6.20 -25.29 -9.38
C LEU A 213 -7.56 -25.54 -10.04
N GLU A 214 -7.81 -24.94 -11.20
CA GLU A 214 -9.01 -25.19 -11.99
C GLU A 214 -9.10 -26.66 -12.44
N GLU A 215 -8.00 -27.23 -12.94
CA GLU A 215 -7.91 -28.63 -13.35
C GLU A 215 -8.21 -29.60 -12.20
N ILE A 216 -7.80 -29.25 -10.98
CA ILE A 216 -8.12 -30.03 -9.77
C ILE A 216 -9.60 -29.90 -9.39
N GLY A 217 -10.25 -28.78 -9.71
CA GLY A 217 -11.67 -28.54 -9.46
C GLY A 217 -11.99 -27.35 -8.56
N TYR A 218 -11.01 -26.53 -8.19
CA TYR A 218 -11.26 -25.29 -7.45
C TYR A 218 -11.97 -24.25 -8.31
N LYS A 219 -12.69 -23.36 -7.64
CA LYS A 219 -13.41 -22.24 -8.27
C LYS A 219 -13.03 -20.88 -7.74
N ILE A 220 -12.44 -20.83 -6.55
CA ILE A 220 -12.02 -19.58 -5.92
C ILE A 220 -10.60 -19.74 -5.40
N ILE A 221 -9.76 -18.74 -5.62
CA ILE A 221 -8.35 -18.76 -5.24
C ILE A 221 -8.04 -17.47 -4.47
N ALA A 222 -7.66 -17.62 -3.21
CA ALA A 222 -7.24 -16.52 -2.35
C ALA A 222 -5.72 -16.41 -2.24
N TYR A 223 -5.27 -15.16 -2.09
CA TYR A 223 -3.87 -14.74 -1.93
C TYR A 223 -3.78 -13.93 -0.64
N PRO A 224 -3.65 -14.61 0.52
CA PRO A 224 -3.88 -14.00 1.84
C PRO A 224 -2.77 -13.07 2.32
N LEU A 225 -1.51 -13.27 1.87
CA LEU A 225 -0.35 -12.56 2.41
C LEU A 225 0.32 -11.61 1.42
N SER A 226 0.06 -11.75 0.12
CA SER A 226 0.71 -10.93 -0.92
C SER A 226 0.74 -9.43 -0.60
N LEU A 227 -0.43 -8.82 -0.36
CA LEU A 227 -0.49 -7.37 -0.18
C LEU A 227 0.17 -6.90 1.12
N ILE A 228 -0.07 -7.58 2.24
CA ILE A 228 0.52 -7.17 3.53
C ILE A 228 2.03 -7.40 3.54
N GLY A 229 2.50 -8.54 3.04
CA GLY A 229 3.92 -8.89 3.01
C GLY A 229 4.73 -7.95 2.11
N VAL A 230 4.23 -7.63 0.91
CA VAL A 230 4.85 -6.64 0.03
C VAL A 230 4.85 -5.25 0.68
N SER A 231 3.76 -4.86 1.32
CA SER A 231 3.65 -3.57 2.00
C SER A 231 4.67 -3.45 3.15
N MET A 232 4.81 -4.49 3.97
CA MET A 232 5.79 -4.54 5.05
C MET A 232 7.21 -4.34 4.52
N ARG A 233 7.60 -5.10 3.47
CA ARG A 233 8.93 -4.96 2.88
C ARG A 233 9.16 -3.55 2.30
N ALA A 234 8.20 -3.01 1.57
CA ALA A 234 8.31 -1.67 0.99
C ALA A 234 8.45 -0.58 2.07
N MET A 235 7.69 -0.69 3.16
CA MET A 235 7.80 0.22 4.30
C MET A 235 9.17 0.09 5.00
N GLU A 236 9.66 -1.12 5.23
CA GLU A 236 11.00 -1.35 5.79
C GLU A 236 12.10 -0.71 4.93
N ASP A 237 12.09 -0.97 3.63
CA ASP A 237 13.07 -0.42 2.69
C ASP A 237 13.03 1.11 2.66
N ALA A 238 11.82 1.69 2.69
CA ALA A 238 11.64 3.14 2.76
C ALA A 238 12.20 3.74 4.06
N LEU A 239 11.92 3.10 5.19
CA LEU A 239 12.43 3.55 6.49
C LEU A 239 13.97 3.42 6.58
N ILE A 240 14.56 2.39 5.97
CA ILE A 240 16.02 2.26 5.87
C ILE A 240 16.61 3.42 5.05
N ALA A 241 15.99 3.78 3.92
CA ALA A 241 16.43 4.91 3.11
C ALA A 241 16.36 6.23 3.89
N ILE A 242 15.23 6.50 4.54
CA ILE A 242 14.99 7.70 5.34
C ILE A 242 15.99 7.80 6.49
N ARG A 243 16.19 6.71 7.23
CA ARG A 243 17.19 6.65 8.32
C ARG A 243 18.61 6.92 7.81
N GLY A 244 18.91 6.54 6.58
CA GLY A 244 20.17 6.84 5.89
C GLY A 244 20.26 8.25 5.28
N GLY A 245 19.28 9.13 5.49
CA GLY A 245 19.25 10.49 4.95
C GLY A 245 18.84 10.59 3.47
N ARG A 246 18.21 9.54 2.92
CA ARG A 246 17.72 9.48 1.54
C ARG A 246 16.21 9.32 1.52
N ILE A 247 15.59 9.64 0.39
CA ILE A 247 14.20 9.25 0.12
C ILE A 247 14.17 7.94 -0.70
N PRO A 248 13.08 7.15 -0.64
CA PRO A 248 12.93 5.99 -1.52
C PRO A 248 13.00 6.43 -3.00
N PRO A 249 13.62 5.64 -3.88
CA PRO A 249 13.75 6.01 -5.29
C PRO A 249 12.37 6.05 -5.96
N PRO A 250 12.15 6.87 -7.02
CA PRO A 250 10.85 6.96 -7.70
C PRO A 250 10.28 5.63 -8.21
N SER A 251 11.11 4.62 -8.45
CA SER A 251 10.68 3.27 -8.82
C SER A 251 9.99 2.49 -7.68
N SER A 252 10.12 2.96 -6.44
CA SER A 252 9.63 2.29 -5.23
C SER A 252 8.34 2.91 -4.67
N LEU A 253 7.86 4.01 -5.24
CA LEU A 253 6.62 4.66 -4.84
C LEU A 253 5.89 5.25 -6.05
N PRO A 254 4.55 5.22 -6.07
CA PRO A 254 3.79 5.96 -7.07
C PRO A 254 4.07 7.46 -6.97
N THR A 255 3.96 8.15 -8.10
CA THR A 255 3.97 9.61 -8.17
C THR A 255 2.80 10.19 -7.37
N PHE A 256 2.90 11.47 -6.97
CA PHE A 256 1.81 12.13 -6.26
C PHE A 256 0.50 12.18 -7.07
N GLU A 257 0.59 12.30 -8.40
CA GLU A 257 -0.58 12.22 -9.27
C GLU A 257 -1.21 10.82 -9.26
N GLU A 258 -0.42 9.75 -9.31
CA GLU A 258 -0.94 8.38 -9.21
C GLU A 258 -1.61 8.10 -7.85
N ILE A 259 -1.05 8.65 -6.76
CA ILE A 259 -1.66 8.59 -5.43
C ILE A 259 -3.01 9.30 -5.42
N LYS A 260 -3.07 10.55 -5.90
CA LYS A 260 -4.32 11.33 -6.00
C LYS A 260 -5.37 10.61 -6.84
N ASN A 261 -4.96 10.04 -7.97
CA ASN A 261 -5.83 9.26 -8.84
C ASN A 261 -6.40 8.02 -8.12
N THR A 262 -5.57 7.32 -7.35
CA THR A 262 -5.98 6.14 -6.56
C THR A 262 -6.96 6.51 -5.45
N LEU A 263 -6.75 7.66 -4.81
CA LEU A 263 -7.62 8.18 -3.73
C LEU A 263 -8.88 8.88 -4.23
N GLY A 264 -9.06 9.01 -5.55
CA GLY A 264 -10.28 9.58 -6.15
C GLY A 264 -10.34 11.10 -6.17
N PHE A 265 -9.21 11.81 -6.05
CA PHE A 265 -9.17 13.29 -6.10
C PHE A 265 -9.78 13.85 -7.38
N ASN A 266 -9.53 13.22 -8.53
CA ASN A 266 -10.06 13.70 -9.80
C ASN A 266 -11.59 13.63 -9.81
N HIS A 267 -12.16 12.51 -9.37
CA HIS A 267 -13.61 12.34 -9.25
C HIS A 267 -14.21 13.35 -8.26
N TYR A 268 -13.57 13.52 -7.10
CA TYR A 268 -13.99 14.51 -6.11
C TYR A 268 -14.08 15.92 -6.71
N TYR A 269 -13.03 16.40 -7.37
CA TYR A 269 -13.02 17.75 -7.96
C TYR A 269 -13.99 17.89 -9.14
N GLU A 270 -14.28 16.82 -9.87
CA GLU A 270 -15.30 16.81 -10.91
C GLU A 270 -16.72 16.89 -10.35
N GLU A 271 -17.00 16.17 -9.26
CA GLU A 271 -18.27 16.22 -8.54
C GLU A 271 -18.46 17.58 -7.84
N ASP A 272 -17.43 18.08 -7.15
CA ASP A 272 -17.46 19.36 -6.42
C ASP A 272 -17.85 20.54 -7.32
N LYS A 273 -17.36 20.56 -8.56
CA LYS A 273 -17.74 21.57 -9.57
C LYS A 273 -19.25 21.63 -9.83
N ARG A 274 -19.99 20.54 -9.64
CA ARG A 274 -21.46 20.50 -9.84
C ARG A 274 -22.21 21.22 -8.73
N TYR A 275 -21.59 21.37 -7.57
CA TYR A 275 -22.16 22.02 -6.38
C TYR A 275 -21.55 23.40 -6.13
N ALA A 276 -20.71 23.88 -7.05
CA ALA A 276 -20.11 25.21 -6.96
C ALA A 276 -21.21 26.28 -6.93
N VAL A 277 -21.32 26.99 -5.81
CA VAL A 277 -22.23 28.10 -5.66
C VAL A 277 -21.59 29.33 -6.28
N THR A 278 -22.32 30.03 -7.15
CA THR A 278 -21.89 31.37 -7.58
C THR A 278 -21.89 32.26 -6.34
N PRO A 279 -20.76 32.91 -5.98
CA PRO A 279 -20.73 33.80 -4.83
C PRO A 279 -21.88 34.79 -4.94
N ALA A 280 -22.73 34.86 -3.91
CA ALA A 280 -23.78 35.86 -3.87
C ALA A 280 -23.13 37.23 -4.05
N GLN A 281 -23.62 38.03 -5.01
CA GLN A 281 -23.22 39.43 -5.11
C GLN A 281 -23.40 40.05 -3.72
N PRO A 282 -22.38 40.70 -3.14
CA PRO A 282 -22.53 41.32 -1.84
C PRO A 282 -23.66 42.35 -1.94
N LEU A 283 -24.78 42.06 -1.28
CA LEU A 283 -25.89 42.98 -1.03
C LEU A 283 -25.48 43.97 0.05
N TYR A 284 -24.42 44.75 -0.21
CA TYR A 284 -24.11 45.96 0.54
C TYR A 284 -23.62 47.02 -0.43
N GLY A 285 -24.58 47.78 -0.95
CA GLY A 285 -24.33 49.16 -1.28
C GLY A 285 -24.10 49.92 0.03
N THR A 286 -22.85 50.10 0.41
CA THR A 286 -22.44 51.13 1.35
C THR A 286 -21.13 51.68 0.82
N GLY A 287 -21.21 52.85 0.18
CA GLY A 287 -20.03 53.58 -0.23
C GLY A 287 -19.24 54.00 0.99
N TYR A 288 -17.93 53.87 0.90
CA TYR A 288 -16.97 54.78 1.53
C TYR A 288 -15.65 54.69 0.75
N ASP A 289 -15.31 55.84 0.18
CA ASP A 289 -13.98 56.42 -0.04
C ASP A 289 -12.92 55.66 -0.85
N ASN A 290 -12.87 56.09 -2.11
CA ASN A 290 -11.68 56.42 -2.90
C ASN A 290 -10.36 56.49 -2.11
N TYR A 291 -9.47 55.51 -2.36
CA TYR A 291 -8.05 55.80 -2.51
C TYR A 291 -7.64 55.48 -3.95
N THR A 292 -7.45 56.55 -4.71
CA THR A 292 -6.84 56.57 -6.03
C THR A 292 -5.37 56.18 -5.93
N SER A 293 -5.00 55.07 -6.56
CA SER A 293 -3.68 54.89 -7.15
C SER A 293 -3.87 54.57 -8.63
N GLU A 294 -3.50 55.53 -9.48
CA GLU A 294 -3.63 55.43 -10.92
C GLU A 294 -2.76 54.30 -11.52
N PRO A 295 -3.20 53.70 -12.63
CA PRO A 295 -2.52 52.61 -13.30
C PRO A 295 -1.49 53.13 -14.32
N ASN A 296 -0.24 52.68 -14.22
CA ASN A 296 0.71 52.82 -15.33
C ASN A 296 0.32 51.85 -16.47
N SER A 297 0.04 52.45 -17.62
CA SER A 297 -0.36 51.84 -18.89
C SER A 297 0.83 51.22 -19.67
N PRO A 298 0.56 50.45 -20.75
CA PRO A 298 1.34 49.28 -21.14
C PRO A 298 2.37 49.56 -22.24
N GLY A 299 3.45 48.77 -22.26
CA GLY A 299 4.35 48.70 -23.40
C GLY A 299 5.55 47.80 -23.16
N ASP A 300 5.57 46.62 -23.76
CA ASP A 300 6.42 46.34 -24.93
C ASP A 300 6.50 44.82 -25.16
N SER A 301 5.90 44.38 -26.27
CA SER A 301 5.93 43.01 -26.75
C SER A 301 7.26 42.76 -27.47
N ARG A 302 8.15 41.95 -26.88
CA ARG A 302 9.23 41.29 -27.63
C ARG A 302 9.30 39.80 -27.34
N SER A 303 8.91 39.03 -28.35
CA SER A 303 9.12 37.59 -28.46
C SER A 303 10.62 37.26 -28.36
N ARG A 304 11.01 36.50 -27.34
CA ARG A 304 12.33 35.85 -27.29
C ARG A 304 12.09 34.34 -27.26
N ALA A 305 12.43 33.68 -28.36
CA ALA A 305 12.43 32.22 -28.47
C ALA A 305 13.27 31.62 -27.34
N LYS A 306 12.62 30.90 -26.42
CA LYS A 306 13.26 30.22 -25.29
C LYS A 306 13.78 28.88 -25.80
N LYS A 307 15.11 28.77 -25.96
CA LYS A 307 15.78 27.45 -25.97
C LYS A 307 15.45 26.78 -24.64
N THR A 308 14.85 25.60 -24.67
CA THR A 308 14.61 24.75 -23.52
C THR A 308 15.96 24.31 -22.95
N GLN A 309 16.40 24.99 -21.91
CA GLN A 309 17.45 24.53 -21.02
C GLN A 309 16.73 23.79 -19.89
N GLU A 310 17.12 22.54 -19.60
CA GLU A 310 16.60 21.81 -18.44
C GLU A 310 16.81 22.66 -17.18
N PRO A 311 15.81 22.73 -16.28
CA PRO A 311 15.88 23.61 -15.13
C PRO A 311 17.00 23.13 -14.20
N VAL A 312 17.96 24.02 -13.93
CA VAL A 312 18.95 23.82 -12.85
C VAL A 312 18.19 23.77 -11.53
N ILE A 313 18.40 22.71 -10.76
CA ILE A 313 17.74 22.52 -9.47
C ILE A 313 18.46 23.37 -8.41
N ASP A 314 17.76 24.33 -7.83
CA ASP A 314 18.26 25.14 -6.71
C ASP A 314 17.93 24.45 -5.38
N ILE A 315 18.95 23.97 -4.66
CA ILE A 315 18.78 23.47 -3.29
C ILE A 315 18.93 24.65 -2.33
N LEU A 316 17.81 25.27 -1.97
CA LEU A 316 17.78 26.45 -1.08
C LEU A 316 18.05 26.07 0.39
N PRO A 317 18.62 26.99 1.21
CA PRO A 317 19.22 26.66 2.52
C PRO A 317 18.23 26.53 3.69
N GLN A 318 16.96 26.21 3.47
CA GLN A 318 15.97 26.21 4.57
C GLN A 318 15.94 24.93 5.42
N LEU A 319 17.04 24.16 5.44
CA LEU A 319 17.22 22.98 6.29
C LEU A 319 18.65 22.96 6.84
N TYR A 320 18.96 23.91 7.72
CA TYR A 320 20.11 23.85 8.62
C TYR A 320 19.65 24.26 10.02
N ASP A 321 18.97 23.34 10.69
CA ASP A 321 19.00 23.29 12.15
C ASP A 321 19.03 21.81 12.58
N ILE A 322 20.19 21.17 12.39
CA ILE A 322 20.52 19.96 13.12
C ILE A 322 21.29 20.44 14.34
N GLY A 323 20.61 20.41 15.48
CA GLY A 323 21.19 20.80 16.75
C GLY A 323 22.50 20.08 17.02
N SER A 324 23.56 20.85 17.22
CA SER A 324 24.65 20.48 18.11
C SER A 324 24.92 21.66 19.03
N SER A 325 24.73 21.44 20.33
CA SER A 325 25.31 22.24 21.39
C SER A 325 26.84 22.21 21.25
N ASP A 326 27.43 23.27 20.71
CA ASP A 326 28.52 24.03 21.35
C ASP A 326 29.13 25.06 20.40
N SER A 327 28.99 26.33 20.78
CA SER A 327 29.90 27.47 20.54
C SER A 327 30.53 27.68 19.14
N ARG A 328 29.98 28.64 18.36
CA ARG A 328 30.63 29.87 17.83
C ARG A 328 29.96 30.42 16.55
N GLY A 329 29.25 31.55 16.69
CA GLY A 329 29.11 32.65 15.71
C GLY A 329 28.41 32.42 14.34
N PRO A 330 27.84 33.46 13.71
CA PRO A 330 27.30 33.37 12.36
C PRO A 330 28.45 33.17 11.36
N SER A 331 28.37 32.13 10.54
CA SER A 331 29.39 31.77 9.55
C SER A 331 29.38 32.71 8.33
N THR A 332 29.79 33.96 8.52
CA THR A 332 29.99 34.92 7.43
C THR A 332 31.24 34.57 6.61
N GLY A 333 31.10 34.40 5.29
CA GLY A 333 32.19 34.53 4.31
C GLY A 333 32.31 33.41 3.28
N MET A 334 32.55 32.16 3.70
CA MET A 334 32.92 31.05 2.78
C MET A 334 31.80 30.03 2.57
N TRP A 335 31.03 29.75 3.62
CA TRP A 335 29.99 28.72 3.64
C TRP A 335 28.68 29.16 2.96
N SER A 336 28.54 30.46 2.68
CA SER A 336 27.41 31.08 1.97
C SER A 336 27.59 31.11 0.44
N ARG A 337 28.75 30.68 -0.09
CA ARG A 337 28.98 30.65 -1.54
C ARG A 337 28.16 29.53 -2.18
N THR A 338 27.54 29.82 -3.32
CA THR A 338 26.83 28.83 -4.12
C THR A 338 27.79 28.19 -5.10
N LEU A 339 27.71 26.87 -5.24
CA LEU A 339 28.47 26.08 -6.20
C LEU A 339 27.49 25.42 -7.16
N ARG A 340 27.91 25.24 -8.40
CA ARG A 340 27.17 24.43 -9.36
C ARG A 340 27.87 23.08 -9.52
N LEU A 341 27.15 22.00 -9.26
CA LEU A 341 27.61 20.63 -9.51
C LEU A 341 26.96 20.13 -10.80
N LYS A 342 27.79 19.65 -11.71
CA LYS A 342 27.36 18.96 -12.92
C LYS A 342 27.94 17.55 -12.96
N ILE A 343 27.09 16.55 -13.15
CA ILE A 343 27.51 15.17 -13.40
C ILE A 343 26.95 14.73 -14.74
N THR A 344 27.84 14.29 -15.63
CA THR A 344 27.50 13.79 -16.96
C THR A 344 27.90 12.33 -17.03
N GLY A 345 26.96 11.46 -17.38
CA GLY A 345 27.23 10.04 -17.56
C GLY A 345 28.20 9.77 -18.70
N ARG A 346 28.84 8.60 -18.69
CA ARG A 346 29.67 8.11 -19.81
C ARG A 346 28.96 8.09 -21.17
N ASP A 347 27.63 8.05 -21.16
CA ASP A 347 26.73 8.11 -22.32
C ASP A 347 26.51 9.55 -22.82
N GLY A 348 27.11 10.55 -22.17
CA GLY A 348 26.96 11.96 -22.47
C GLY A 348 25.68 12.58 -21.89
N ILE A 349 24.85 11.80 -21.18
CA ILE A 349 23.59 12.28 -20.60
C ILE A 349 23.88 13.00 -19.29
N GLN A 350 23.30 14.18 -19.13
CA GLN A 350 23.45 14.95 -17.90
C GLN A 350 22.61 14.32 -16.78
N LYS A 351 23.26 13.74 -15.78
CA LYS A 351 22.62 13.08 -14.64
C LYS A 351 22.23 14.09 -13.55
N ILE A 352 23.05 15.12 -13.34
CA ILE A 352 22.84 16.16 -12.32
C ILE A 352 23.25 17.53 -12.86
N ASP A 353 22.42 18.55 -12.61
CA ASP A 353 22.73 19.98 -12.69
C ASP A 353 22.10 20.69 -11.49
N ALA A 354 22.88 20.95 -10.46
CA ALA A 354 22.36 21.50 -9.21
C ALA A 354 23.22 22.65 -8.69
N ARG A 355 22.56 23.64 -8.10
CA ARG A 355 23.23 24.65 -7.27
C ARG A 355 23.12 24.28 -5.81
N ILE A 356 24.26 24.22 -5.13
CA ILE A 356 24.40 23.79 -3.73
C ILE A 356 25.19 24.82 -2.93
N PRO A 357 24.87 25.03 -1.64
CA PRO A 357 25.75 25.80 -0.75
C PRO A 357 27.10 25.09 -0.56
N ALA A 358 28.19 25.85 -0.43
CA ALA A 358 29.52 25.29 -0.18
C ALA A 358 29.57 24.40 1.08
N GLY A 359 28.74 24.67 2.10
CA GLY A 359 28.60 23.82 3.29
C GLY A 359 28.04 22.42 3.05
N PHE A 360 27.41 22.19 1.91
CA PHE A 360 26.83 20.88 1.56
C PHE A 360 27.88 19.92 0.95
N LEU A 361 29.02 20.44 0.47
CA LEU A 361 30.08 19.64 -0.17
C LEU A 361 30.64 18.55 0.74
N GLU A 362 30.88 18.84 2.02
CA GLU A 362 31.42 17.85 2.97
C GLU A 362 30.51 16.62 3.08
N GLY A 363 29.18 16.83 3.09
CA GLY A 363 28.21 15.73 3.04
C GLY A 363 28.26 14.96 1.72
N MET A 364 28.44 15.65 0.59
CA MET A 364 28.49 15.01 -0.73
C MET A 364 29.75 14.17 -0.99
N THR A 365 30.89 14.46 -0.35
CA THR A 365 32.10 13.61 -0.46
C THR A 365 31.86 12.17 0.00
N ARG A 366 30.81 11.91 0.79
CA ARG A 366 30.40 10.56 1.22
C ARG A 366 29.55 9.83 0.17
N ILE A 367 28.97 10.57 -0.77
CA ILE A 367 28.03 10.07 -1.79
C ILE A 367 28.74 9.86 -3.13
N ILE A 368 29.70 10.74 -3.46
CA ILE A 368 30.51 10.66 -4.67
C ILE A 368 31.96 10.42 -4.22
N PRO A 369 32.45 9.17 -4.19
CA PRO A 369 33.75 8.83 -3.64
C PRO A 369 34.91 9.63 -4.27
N GLY A 370 34.79 9.99 -5.55
CA GLY A 370 35.78 10.80 -6.27
C GLY A 370 35.91 12.24 -5.77
N LEU A 371 34.95 12.78 -5.01
CA LEU A 371 35.08 14.09 -4.35
C LEU A 371 35.88 14.00 -3.05
N ALA A 372 36.01 12.80 -2.44
CA ALA A 372 36.83 12.59 -1.27
C ALA A 372 38.32 12.59 -1.67
N GLY A 373 39.08 13.58 -1.18
CA GLY A 373 40.50 13.75 -1.50
C GLY A 373 40.82 14.89 -2.47
N ALA A 374 39.81 15.56 -3.04
CA ALA A 374 40.01 16.66 -4.00
C ALA A 374 40.32 18.03 -3.36
N ASN A 375 40.42 18.12 -2.01
CA ASN A 375 40.66 19.35 -1.24
C ASN A 375 39.83 20.56 -1.73
N ILE A 376 38.55 20.31 -2.03
CA ILE A 376 37.67 21.29 -2.69
C ILE A 376 37.53 22.57 -1.84
N MET A 377 37.50 22.43 -0.51
CA MET A 377 37.45 23.58 0.42
C MET A 377 38.71 24.45 0.40
N GLU A 378 39.88 23.84 0.17
CA GLU A 378 41.15 24.56 0.02
C GLU A 378 41.21 25.30 -1.32
N ARG A 379 40.73 24.66 -2.39
CA ARG A 379 40.59 25.28 -3.72
C ARG A 379 39.60 26.43 -3.73
N LEU A 380 38.47 26.28 -3.02
CA LEU A 380 37.47 27.34 -2.84
C LEU A 380 38.04 28.54 -2.08
N ARG A 381 38.91 28.30 -1.09
CA ARG A 381 39.58 29.35 -0.30
C ARG A 381 40.57 30.16 -1.13
N ASN A 382 41.22 29.53 -2.11
CA ASN A 382 42.23 30.15 -2.98
C ASN A 382 41.65 30.72 -4.29
N ALA A 383 40.37 30.49 -4.57
CA ALA A 383 39.72 30.97 -5.79
C ALA A 383 39.35 32.46 -5.69
N PRO A 384 39.76 33.31 -6.65
CA PRO A 384 39.43 34.73 -6.66
C PRO A 384 37.91 34.96 -6.72
N VAL A 385 37.46 36.04 -6.09
CA VAL A 385 36.06 36.48 -6.15
C VAL A 385 35.89 37.32 -7.41
N ASP A 386 35.57 36.69 -8.54
CA ASP A 386 35.27 37.41 -9.77
C ASP A 386 33.78 37.80 -9.75
N THR A 387 33.51 39.10 -9.68
CA THR A 387 32.14 39.65 -9.48
C THR A 387 31.41 39.98 -10.78
N ASP A 388 32.08 39.83 -11.93
CA ASP A 388 31.58 40.38 -13.20
C ASP A 388 31.00 39.35 -14.18
N ASN A 389 31.00 38.04 -13.90
CA ASN A 389 30.44 37.04 -14.84
C ASN A 389 29.79 35.79 -14.20
N PRO A 390 28.53 35.88 -13.74
CA PRO A 390 27.83 34.81 -13.00
C PRO A 390 27.31 33.63 -13.86
N GLN A 391 27.60 33.60 -15.16
CA GLN A 391 27.05 32.54 -16.05
C GLN A 391 28.05 31.45 -16.44
N ASN A 392 29.36 31.67 -16.30
CA ASN A 392 30.40 30.67 -16.53
C ASN A 392 31.37 30.66 -15.34
N GLY A 393 30.91 30.04 -14.26
CA GLY A 393 31.67 29.88 -13.03
C GLY A 393 33.07 29.29 -13.22
N GLN A 394 34.03 29.72 -12.39
CA GLN A 394 35.36 29.13 -12.39
C GLN A 394 35.27 27.63 -12.03
N ILE A 395 35.85 26.77 -12.87
CA ILE A 395 35.94 25.33 -12.61
C ILE A 395 36.89 25.11 -11.43
N LEU A 396 36.36 24.60 -10.33
CA LEU A 396 37.13 24.15 -9.16
C LEU A 396 37.63 22.72 -9.33
N LEU A 397 36.86 21.91 -10.04
CA LEU A 397 37.11 20.49 -10.23
C LEU A 397 36.49 20.02 -11.55
N ASP A 398 37.23 19.21 -12.32
CA ASP A 398 36.76 18.52 -13.52
C ASP A 398 37.55 17.21 -13.62
N PHE A 399 36.88 16.08 -13.40
CA PHE A 399 37.51 14.77 -13.44
C PHE A 399 36.49 13.69 -13.82
N GLU A 400 37.00 12.52 -14.18
CA GLU A 400 36.20 11.32 -14.46
C GLU A 400 36.34 10.35 -13.29
N ASP A 401 35.22 9.84 -12.78
CA ASP A 401 35.24 8.87 -11.70
C ASP A 401 35.52 7.44 -12.18
N ALA A 402 35.64 6.50 -11.24
CA ALA A 402 35.91 5.10 -11.55
C ALA A 402 34.78 4.40 -12.34
N MET A 403 33.61 5.04 -12.47
CA MET A 403 32.47 4.53 -13.24
C MET A 403 32.38 5.15 -14.65
N GLY A 404 33.26 6.08 -14.97
CA GLY A 404 33.31 6.78 -16.27
C GLY A 404 32.40 8.02 -16.33
N ASP A 405 31.88 8.49 -15.20
CA ASP A 405 31.07 9.69 -15.15
C ASP A 405 31.98 10.92 -15.01
N ARG A 406 31.72 11.97 -15.79
CA ARG A 406 32.44 13.24 -15.71
C ARG A 406 31.77 14.16 -14.69
N ILE A 407 32.54 14.57 -13.68
CA ILE A 407 32.08 15.40 -12.57
C ILE A 407 32.76 16.76 -12.63
N GLN A 408 31.95 17.82 -12.69
CA GLN A 408 32.42 19.20 -12.72
C GLN A 408 31.82 20.01 -11.56
N VAL A 409 32.66 20.76 -10.86
CA VAL A 409 32.24 21.69 -9.80
C VAL A 409 32.67 23.10 -10.18
N PHE A 410 31.71 24.02 -10.22
CA PHE A 410 31.92 25.43 -10.53
C PHE A 410 31.59 26.30 -9.33
N ILE A 411 32.30 27.42 -9.18
CA ILE A 411 31.82 28.54 -8.35
C ILE A 411 30.70 29.23 -9.12
N ALA A 412 29.47 29.24 -8.57
CA ALA A 412 28.31 29.84 -9.22
C ALA A 412 28.19 31.34 -8.91
#